data_AF-A0A1B7I544-F1
#
_entry.id   AF-A0A1B7I544-F1
#
_cell.length_a   1.000
_cell.length_b   1.000
_cell.length_c   1.000
_cell.angle_alpha   90.00
_cell.angle_beta   90.00
_cell.angle_gamma   90.00
#
_symmetry.space_group_name_H-M   'P 1'
#
loop_
_entity.id
_entity.type
_entity.pdbx_description
1 polymer ?
#
loop_
_entity_poly.entity_id
_entity_poly.type
_entity_poly.pdbx_seq_one_letter_code
_entity_poly.pdbx_strand_id
1 'polypeptide(L)'
;MKLSSVAIMARLADFSNDEGVCWPSIETIARQIGAGASTVRTAVAKLEAEGWLSRTARRKGNRNASNVYRLNVAKLQAAAFAHLSKSDTSKTDGSKSVASKFDGSKLNEESGFDPAESGGDPSVKSKQDPSKVKDSRQPAAQTDREVEITDQAKQVLSHLNLVTGSRYQVSKSSMENIRARLGEEFSLEDLNLVVDYSQAKWGHDIKMAEYLRPVTLFQISKFPGYLQSATKWHAAGRPENVNGQWVKPGEVPAGDTTERDAAYRRYMSGTISQTKPSELEQRVCKAASTANLRKQRPEFAISRWNAIWKEQAQRGNQGEAA
;
A
#
# COMPACT_ATOMS: atom_id res chain seq x y z
N MET A 1 21.59 2.31 -34.77
CA MET A 1 20.80 1.94 -33.57
C MET A 1 19.61 1.09 -34.01
N LYS A 2 19.23 0.02 -33.29
CA LYS A 2 17.99 -0.75 -33.60
C LYS A 2 16.77 0.03 -33.10
N LEU A 3 15.60 -0.12 -33.74
CA LEU A 3 14.36 0.59 -33.36
C LEU A 3 13.99 0.36 -31.88
N SER A 4 14.16 -0.87 -31.38
CA SER A 4 13.94 -1.20 -29.97
C SER A 4 14.87 -0.44 -29.01
N SER A 5 16.13 -0.22 -29.39
CA SER A 5 17.08 0.57 -28.61
C SER A 5 16.69 2.05 -28.55
N VAL A 6 16.20 2.61 -29.67
CA VAL A 6 15.73 4.00 -29.74
C VAL A 6 14.47 4.19 -28.90
N ALA A 7 13.50 3.27 -29.02
CA ALA A 7 12.26 3.31 -28.24
C ALA A 7 12.52 3.20 -26.72
N ILE A 8 13.46 2.33 -26.31
CA ILE A 8 13.88 2.22 -24.90
C ILE A 8 14.51 3.53 -24.43
N MET A 9 15.38 4.14 -25.24
CA MET A 9 16.07 5.37 -24.89
C MET A 9 15.12 6.57 -24.76
N ALA A 10 14.17 6.72 -25.70
CA ALA A 10 13.11 7.73 -25.62
C ALA A 10 12.28 7.56 -24.35
N ARG A 11 11.89 6.32 -24.02
CA ARG A 11 11.11 6.06 -22.82
C ARG A 11 11.88 6.30 -21.52
N LEU A 12 13.17 5.97 -21.49
CA LEU A 12 14.03 6.30 -20.34
C LEU A 12 14.19 7.81 -20.17
N ALA A 13 14.19 8.59 -21.26
CA ALA A 13 14.23 10.04 -21.20
C ALA A 13 12.93 10.63 -20.61
N ASP A 14 11.75 10.08 -20.96
CA ASP A 14 10.47 10.52 -20.37
C ASP A 14 10.39 10.33 -18.85
N PHE A 15 11.11 9.33 -18.33
CA PHE A 15 11.16 9.03 -16.89
C PHE A 15 12.37 9.68 -16.18
N SER A 16 13.22 10.40 -16.91
CA SER A 16 14.41 11.00 -16.34
C SER A 16 14.08 12.29 -15.58
N ASN A 17 14.65 12.44 -14.39
CA ASN A 17 14.62 13.70 -13.65
C ASN A 17 15.57 14.73 -14.28
N ASP A 18 15.62 15.95 -13.72
CA ASP A 18 16.50 17.03 -14.20
C ASP A 18 18.01 16.67 -14.21
N GLU A 19 18.40 15.57 -13.54
CA GLU A 19 19.77 15.03 -13.50
C GLU A 19 20.01 13.86 -14.47
N GLY A 20 19.01 13.48 -15.28
CA GLY A 20 19.10 12.39 -16.25
C GLY A 20 19.01 10.99 -15.64
N VAL A 21 18.46 10.85 -14.44
CA VAL A 21 18.34 9.60 -13.67
C VAL A 21 16.90 9.08 -13.68
N CYS A 22 16.73 7.79 -13.95
CA CYS A 22 15.42 7.12 -13.92
C CYS A 22 15.51 5.70 -13.31
N TRP A 23 14.39 5.16 -12.81
CA TRP A 23 14.31 3.83 -12.19
C TRP A 23 13.10 2.98 -12.60
N PRO A 24 12.68 2.96 -13.89
CA PRO A 24 11.62 2.06 -14.32
C PRO A 24 12.04 0.58 -14.23
N SER A 25 11.09 -0.30 -13.89
CA SER A 25 11.36 -1.74 -13.93
C SER A 25 11.45 -2.23 -15.38
N ILE A 26 12.23 -3.28 -15.62
CA ILE A 26 12.36 -3.92 -16.94
C ILE A 26 10.99 -4.35 -17.48
N GLU A 27 10.10 -4.79 -16.60
CA GLU A 27 8.73 -5.18 -16.92
C GLU A 27 7.85 -3.98 -17.33
N THR A 28 8.05 -2.82 -16.72
CA THR A 28 7.37 -1.57 -17.12
C THR A 28 7.80 -1.13 -18.51
N ILE A 29 9.10 -1.18 -18.79
CA ILE A 29 9.66 -0.85 -20.11
C ILE A 29 9.13 -1.83 -21.16
N ALA A 30 9.11 -3.14 -20.85
CA ALA A 30 8.60 -4.19 -21.72
C ALA A 30 7.13 -3.95 -22.11
N ARG A 31 6.28 -3.66 -21.13
CA ARG A 31 4.85 -3.39 -21.34
C ARG A 31 4.61 -2.15 -22.20
N GLN A 32 5.38 -1.08 -22.00
CA GLN A 32 5.16 0.18 -22.72
C GLN A 32 5.66 0.14 -24.16
N ILE A 33 6.70 -0.64 -24.45
CA ILE A 33 7.29 -0.74 -25.79
C ILE A 33 6.71 -1.94 -26.55
N GLY A 34 5.89 -2.76 -25.90
CA GLY A 34 5.34 -3.99 -26.50
C GLY A 34 6.40 -5.04 -26.81
N ALA A 35 7.54 -5.01 -26.09
CA ALA A 35 8.67 -5.91 -26.31
C ALA A 35 8.85 -6.86 -25.13
N GLY A 36 9.26 -8.11 -25.40
CA GLY A 36 9.54 -9.08 -24.34
C GLY A 36 10.66 -8.64 -23.40
N ALA A 37 10.57 -9.01 -22.11
CA ALA A 37 11.54 -8.61 -21.09
C ALA A 37 12.99 -9.01 -21.41
N SER A 38 13.18 -10.13 -22.14
CA SER A 38 14.50 -10.57 -22.63
C SER A 38 15.05 -9.62 -23.69
N THR A 39 14.22 -9.16 -24.63
CA THR A 39 14.59 -8.17 -25.65
C THR A 39 14.99 -6.84 -25.02
N VAL A 40 14.25 -6.40 -24.00
CA VAL A 40 14.59 -5.20 -23.23
C VAL A 40 15.94 -5.35 -22.53
N ARG A 41 16.20 -6.48 -21.87
CA ARG A 41 17.50 -6.76 -21.22
C ARG A 41 18.66 -6.72 -22.21
N THR A 42 18.52 -7.36 -23.37
CA THR A 42 19.56 -7.39 -24.41
C THR A 42 19.80 -6.00 -25.00
N ALA A 43 18.75 -5.24 -25.27
CA ALA A 43 18.87 -3.88 -25.80
C ALA A 43 19.52 -2.91 -24.79
N VAL A 44 19.17 -3.02 -23.51
CA VAL A 44 19.81 -2.25 -22.43
C VAL A 44 21.29 -2.59 -22.28
N ALA A 45 21.65 -3.88 -22.29
CA ALA A 45 23.06 -4.31 -22.23
C ALA A 45 23.88 -3.79 -23.43
N LYS A 46 23.26 -3.75 -24.61
CA LYS A 46 23.89 -3.17 -25.81
C LYS A 46 24.07 -1.65 -25.70
N LEU A 47 23.07 -0.92 -25.20
CA LEU A 47 23.16 0.52 -24.96
C LEU A 47 24.22 0.87 -23.91
N GLU A 48 24.39 0.01 -22.90
CA GLU A 48 25.44 0.12 -21.89
C GLU A 48 26.84 -0.13 -22.49
N ALA A 49 26.99 -1.19 -23.29
CA ALA A 49 28.25 -1.49 -23.99
C ALA A 49 28.66 -0.38 -24.98
N GLU A 50 27.67 0.22 -25.64
CA GLU A 50 27.87 1.37 -26.51
C GLU A 50 27.98 2.70 -25.73
N GLY A 51 27.86 2.71 -24.39
CA GLY A 51 28.07 3.89 -23.54
C GLY A 51 26.98 4.97 -23.63
N TRP A 52 25.78 4.63 -24.13
CA TRP A 52 24.63 5.55 -24.19
C TRP A 52 23.92 5.71 -22.85
N LEU A 53 24.02 4.69 -21.99
CA LEU A 53 23.47 4.72 -20.65
C LEU A 53 24.39 3.98 -19.68
N SER A 54 24.25 4.26 -18.39
CA SER A 54 24.87 3.50 -17.31
C SER A 54 23.79 2.89 -16.43
N ARG A 55 23.98 1.63 -16.04
CA ARG A 55 23.06 0.90 -15.19
C ARG A 55 23.69 0.68 -13.82
N THR A 56 23.03 1.14 -12.77
CA THR A 56 23.42 0.88 -11.39
C THR A 56 22.38 0.00 -10.73
N ALA A 57 22.77 -1.20 -10.30
CA ALA A 57 21.88 -2.07 -9.56
C ALA A 57 21.61 -1.49 -8.17
N ARG A 58 20.34 -1.25 -7.82
CA ARG A 58 19.97 -1.04 -6.42
C ARG A 58 19.87 -2.42 -5.77
N ARG A 59 20.70 -2.67 -4.77
CA ARG A 59 20.52 -3.81 -3.86
C ARG A 59 19.97 -3.28 -2.53
N LYS A 60 18.86 -3.84 -2.08
CA LYS A 60 18.34 -3.66 -0.72
C LYS A 60 18.33 -5.04 -0.06
N GLY A 61 19.45 -5.41 0.55
CA GLY A 61 19.67 -6.76 1.07
C GLY A 61 19.63 -7.84 -0.03
N ASN A 62 18.98 -8.98 0.24
CA ASN A 62 18.91 -10.14 -0.67
C ASN A 62 17.87 -10.01 -1.81
N ARG A 63 17.20 -8.86 -1.97
CA ARG A 63 16.30 -8.61 -3.11
C ARG A 63 16.92 -7.65 -4.10
N ASN A 64 16.94 -8.04 -5.37
CA ASN A 64 17.24 -7.16 -6.47
C ASN A 64 16.19 -6.05 -6.49
N ALA A 65 16.55 -4.82 -6.14
CA ALA A 65 15.68 -3.68 -6.41
C ALA A 65 15.82 -3.28 -7.88
N SER A 66 14.84 -2.53 -8.40
CA SER A 66 14.88 -2.04 -9.79
C SER A 66 16.19 -1.29 -10.06
N ASN A 67 16.78 -1.54 -11.22
CA ASN A 67 17.99 -0.87 -11.65
C ASN A 67 17.73 0.64 -11.81
N VAL A 68 18.74 1.43 -11.47
CA VAL A 68 18.80 2.85 -11.79
C VAL A 68 19.52 2.99 -13.11
N TYR A 69 18.91 3.72 -14.04
CA TYR A 69 19.48 4.03 -15.33
C TYR A 69 19.84 5.51 -15.37
N ARG A 70 21.04 5.81 -15.85
CA ARG A 70 21.49 7.18 -16.10
C ARG A 70 21.84 7.33 -17.57
N LEU A 71 21.18 8.25 -18.25
CA LEU A 71 21.45 8.52 -19.66
C LEU A 71 22.73 9.34 -19.81
N ASN A 72 23.55 9.03 -20.80
CA ASN A 72 24.75 9.80 -21.11
C ASN A 72 24.37 11.00 -22.00
N VAL A 73 23.96 12.10 -21.37
CA VAL A 73 23.49 13.31 -22.04
C VAL A 73 24.58 13.94 -22.92
N ALA A 74 25.84 13.92 -22.48
CA ALA A 74 26.96 14.48 -23.25
C ALA A 74 27.19 13.74 -24.57
N LYS A 75 27.11 12.40 -24.55
CA LYS A 75 27.22 11.58 -25.77
C LYS A 75 26.01 11.75 -26.69
N LEU A 76 24.81 11.87 -26.12
CA LEU A 76 23.58 12.13 -26.88
C LEU A 76 23.63 13.49 -27.60
N GLN A 77 24.07 14.53 -26.90
CA GLN A 77 24.28 15.85 -27.49
C GLN A 77 25.33 15.81 -28.59
N ALA A 78 26.50 15.21 -28.33
CA ALA A 78 27.56 15.09 -29.33
C ALA A 78 27.09 14.34 -30.60
N ALA A 79 26.30 13.27 -30.44
CA ALA A 79 25.72 12.54 -31.57
C ALA A 79 24.69 13.39 -32.32
N ALA A 80 23.80 14.10 -31.61
CA ALA A 80 22.81 14.97 -32.22
C ALA A 80 23.47 16.11 -33.03
N PHE A 81 24.51 16.74 -32.48
CA PHE A 81 25.28 17.79 -33.17
C PHE A 81 26.10 17.24 -34.34
N ALA A 82 26.65 16.02 -34.23
CA ALA A 82 27.34 15.37 -35.36
C ALA A 82 26.40 15.04 -36.53
N HIS A 83 25.13 14.77 -36.25
CA HIS A 83 24.10 14.60 -37.27
C HIS A 83 23.60 15.93 -37.86
N LEU A 84 23.75 17.05 -37.14
CA LEU A 84 23.40 18.41 -37.61
C LEU A 84 24.48 18.99 -38.56
N SER A 85 25.74 18.65 -38.36
CA SER A 85 26.85 19.08 -39.23
C SER A 85 26.88 18.41 -40.63
N LYS A 86 25.86 17.61 -40.96
CA LYS A 86 25.65 17.03 -42.32
C LYS A 86 24.36 17.48 -43.00
N SER A 87 23.75 18.59 -42.57
CA SER A 87 22.79 19.30 -43.40
C SER A 87 23.45 20.55 -43.97
N ASP A 88 23.74 20.43 -45.26
CA ASP A 88 23.96 21.47 -46.25
C ASP A 88 23.44 22.85 -45.84
N THR A 89 24.34 23.82 -45.97
CA THR A 89 24.01 25.23 -46.16
C THR A 89 23.17 25.38 -47.43
N SER A 90 21.84 25.37 -47.35
CA SER A 90 21.06 26.14 -48.32
C SER A 90 19.66 26.51 -47.82
N LYS A 91 19.50 27.83 -47.70
CA LYS A 91 18.30 28.63 -47.95
C LYS A 91 17.15 28.50 -46.95
N THR A 92 17.12 29.54 -46.12
CA THR A 92 15.91 30.20 -45.66
C THR A 92 14.94 30.41 -46.82
N ASP A 93 13.70 29.94 -46.69
CA ASP A 93 12.57 30.71 -47.19
C ASP A 93 11.37 30.48 -46.30
N GLY A 94 10.73 31.59 -45.92
CA GLY A 94 9.60 31.57 -45.00
C GLY A 94 8.34 31.09 -45.68
N SER A 95 7.44 30.48 -44.92
CA SER A 95 6.03 30.90 -44.89
C SER A 95 5.16 30.04 -43.99
N LYS A 96 4.45 30.74 -43.10
CA LYS A 96 3.02 30.64 -42.81
C LYS A 96 2.43 29.30 -42.36
N SER A 97 2.07 29.30 -41.08
CA SER A 97 0.73 29.01 -40.53
C SER A 97 -0.18 28.01 -41.27
N VAL A 98 -0.72 27.04 -40.55
CA VAL A 98 -2.18 26.90 -40.34
C VAL A 98 -2.42 26.11 -39.05
N ALA A 99 -3.18 26.72 -38.15
CA ALA A 99 -3.86 26.05 -37.06
C ALA A 99 -5.05 25.27 -37.62
N SER A 100 -5.29 24.05 -37.14
CA SER A 100 -6.58 23.39 -37.32
C SER A 100 -6.92 22.61 -36.06
N LYS A 101 -7.90 23.17 -35.33
CA LYS A 101 -8.75 22.48 -34.37
C LYS A 101 -9.67 21.53 -35.14
N PHE A 102 -10.02 20.39 -34.54
CA PHE A 102 -11.33 19.72 -34.51
C PHE A 102 -11.13 18.48 -33.63
N ASP A 103 -11.57 18.48 -32.39
CA ASP A 103 -12.93 18.18 -31.88
C ASP A 103 -13.33 16.71 -32.06
N GLY A 104 -13.89 16.16 -30.97
CA GLY A 104 -13.94 14.74 -30.68
C GLY A 104 -15.10 13.99 -31.32
N SER A 105 -15.15 12.69 -31.04
CA SER A 105 -16.37 12.05 -30.55
C SER A 105 -16.08 10.63 -30.07
N LYS A 106 -16.76 10.32 -28.98
CA LYS A 106 -16.87 9.07 -28.25
C LYS A 106 -18.11 8.36 -28.81
N LEU A 107 -18.02 7.09 -29.20
CA LEU A 107 -19.19 6.23 -29.38
C LEU A 107 -18.88 4.81 -28.88
N ASN A 108 -19.66 4.41 -27.87
CA ASN A 108 -20.13 3.06 -27.57
C ASN A 108 -20.86 2.49 -28.84
N GLU A 109 -21.12 1.21 -29.08
CA GLU A 109 -21.35 0.03 -28.25
C GLU A 109 -21.41 -1.21 -29.18
N GLU A 110 -21.10 -2.38 -28.61
CA GLU A 110 -21.69 -3.72 -28.84
C GLU A 110 -21.68 -4.53 -30.17
N SER A 111 -21.87 -5.84 -29.94
CA SER A 111 -21.94 -7.03 -30.81
C SER A 111 -20.58 -7.68 -31.15
N GLY A 112 -20.27 -8.93 -30.82
CA GLY A 112 -21.11 -10.08 -30.46
C GLY A 112 -20.84 -11.19 -31.48
N PHE A 113 -19.88 -12.08 -31.20
CA PHE A 113 -19.72 -13.37 -31.90
C PHE A 113 -19.00 -14.38 -30.98
N ASP A 114 -19.80 -15.29 -30.42
CA ASP A 114 -19.42 -16.60 -29.85
C ASP A 114 -19.86 -17.70 -30.88
N PRO A 115 -19.62 -19.02 -30.70
CA PRO A 115 -18.47 -19.76 -30.18
C PRO A 115 -18.10 -21.04 -31.01
N ALA A 116 -17.03 -21.74 -30.57
CA ALA A 116 -16.71 -23.19 -30.64
C ALA A 116 -16.42 -23.91 -31.97
N GLU A 117 -15.32 -24.68 -32.02
CA GLU A 117 -15.36 -26.16 -32.18
C GLU A 117 -13.99 -26.85 -31.94
N SER A 118 -14.07 -28.07 -31.36
CA SER A 118 -13.16 -29.23 -31.50
C SER A 118 -11.79 -29.15 -30.79
N GLY A 119 -11.46 -29.95 -29.77
CA GLY A 119 -11.86 -31.32 -29.46
C GLY A 119 -10.68 -32.26 -29.73
N GLY A 120 -10.14 -32.92 -28.69
CA GLY A 120 -9.28 -34.10 -28.85
C GLY A 120 -7.99 -34.14 -28.03
N ASP A 121 -8.09 -34.61 -26.78
CA ASP A 121 -7.02 -35.28 -26.04
C ASP A 121 -6.65 -36.61 -26.75
N PRO A 122 -5.37 -37.02 -26.78
CA PRO A 122 -5.12 -38.35 -26.23
C PRO A 122 -3.83 -38.43 -25.39
N SER A 123 -4.04 -38.70 -24.11
CA SER A 123 -3.47 -39.82 -23.34
C SER A 123 -2.43 -40.67 -24.11
N VAL A 124 -1.15 -40.47 -23.78
CA VAL A 124 -0.08 -41.43 -24.09
C VAL A 124 0.59 -41.84 -22.78
N LYS A 125 0.29 -43.07 -22.38
CA LYS A 125 1.04 -43.85 -21.40
C LYS A 125 2.44 -44.09 -21.96
N SER A 126 3.49 -43.66 -21.27
CA SER A 126 4.83 -44.19 -21.49
C SER A 126 5.43 -44.64 -20.16
N LYS A 127 5.52 -45.97 -20.02
CA LYS A 127 6.31 -46.63 -18.99
C LYS A 127 7.77 -46.55 -19.40
N GLN A 128 8.65 -46.05 -18.54
CA GLN A 128 10.00 -46.59 -18.41
C GLN A 128 10.67 -46.09 -17.12
N ASP A 129 10.89 -47.04 -16.22
CA ASP A 129 11.93 -47.04 -15.20
C ASP A 129 13.16 -47.74 -15.82
N PRO A 130 14.39 -47.33 -15.51
CA PRO A 130 15.15 -48.23 -14.65
C PRO A 130 15.90 -47.48 -13.53
N SER A 131 15.79 -48.09 -12.37
CA SER A 131 16.40 -47.68 -11.11
C SER A 131 17.93 -47.71 -11.16
N LYS A 132 18.54 -46.89 -10.28
CA LYS A 132 19.67 -47.21 -9.38
C LYS A 132 20.81 -46.19 -9.45
N VAL A 133 20.80 -45.20 -8.56
CA VAL A 133 21.87 -45.06 -7.54
C VAL A 133 21.22 -44.61 -6.24
N LYS A 134 21.44 -45.46 -5.24
CA LYS A 134 21.07 -45.35 -3.84
C LYS A 134 22.13 -44.45 -3.20
N ASP A 135 21.74 -43.24 -2.80
CA ASP A 135 22.41 -42.57 -1.69
C ASP A 135 21.37 -42.34 -0.59
N SER A 136 21.51 -43.16 0.45
CA SER A 136 20.59 -43.28 1.57
C SER A 136 21.11 -42.42 2.71
N ARG A 137 20.47 -41.27 2.98
CA ARG A 137 20.55 -40.62 4.29
C ARG A 137 19.29 -39.78 4.61
N GLN A 138 18.31 -40.46 5.20
CA GLN A 138 17.15 -40.04 6.04
C GLN A 138 16.44 -38.69 5.81
N PRO A 139 15.10 -38.68 5.56
CA PRO A 139 14.25 -37.49 5.65
C PRO A 139 13.07 -37.62 6.65
N ALA A 140 13.26 -38.20 7.84
CA ALA A 140 12.17 -38.23 8.83
C ALA A 140 11.89 -36.84 9.42
N ALA A 141 12.93 -36.14 9.90
CA ALA A 141 12.80 -34.87 10.60
C ALA A 141 12.35 -33.68 9.73
N GLN A 142 12.57 -33.73 8.40
CA GLN A 142 12.12 -32.66 7.49
C GLN A 142 10.59 -32.67 7.32
N THR A 143 9.98 -33.86 7.40
CA THR A 143 8.52 -34.02 7.26
C THR A 143 7.79 -33.51 8.50
N ASP A 144 8.33 -33.79 9.69
CA ASP A 144 7.72 -33.40 10.96
C ASP A 144 7.62 -31.87 11.10
N ARG A 145 8.68 -31.14 10.72
CA ARG A 145 8.69 -29.66 10.77
C ARG A 145 7.71 -29.04 9.78
N GLU A 146 7.54 -29.60 8.58
CA GLU A 146 6.62 -29.08 7.58
C GLU A 146 5.14 -29.31 7.96
N VAL A 147 4.85 -30.45 8.61
CA VAL A 147 3.55 -30.75 9.19
C VAL A 147 3.24 -29.77 10.33
N GLU A 148 4.19 -29.54 11.24
CA GLU A 148 4.02 -28.59 12.34
C GLU A 148 3.78 -27.15 11.84
N ILE A 149 4.57 -26.69 10.86
CA ILE A 149 4.36 -25.38 10.21
C ILE A 149 2.95 -25.30 9.59
N THR A 150 2.48 -26.39 8.98
CA THR A 150 1.14 -26.43 8.40
C THR A 150 0.05 -26.33 9.45
N ASP A 151 0.20 -27.01 10.58
CA ASP A 151 -0.79 -26.98 11.65
C ASP A 151 -0.79 -25.64 12.37
N GLN A 152 0.37 -25.06 12.63
CA GLN A 152 0.50 -23.68 13.13
C GLN A 152 -0.13 -22.67 12.16
N ALA A 153 0.08 -22.84 10.84
CA ALA A 153 -0.53 -21.97 9.85
C ALA A 153 -2.07 -22.05 9.85
N LYS A 154 -2.65 -23.24 10.09
CA LYS A 154 -4.10 -23.41 10.23
C LYS A 154 -4.62 -22.73 11.49
N GLN A 155 -3.86 -22.75 12.58
CA GLN A 155 -4.21 -22.05 13.82
C GLN A 155 -4.25 -20.53 13.60
N VAL A 156 -3.23 -19.97 12.94
CA VAL A 156 -3.20 -18.53 12.60
C VAL A 156 -4.36 -18.15 11.69
N LEU A 157 -4.68 -18.97 10.68
CA LEU A 157 -5.81 -18.70 9.79
C LEU A 157 -7.15 -18.74 10.53
N SER A 158 -7.32 -19.72 11.43
CA SER A 158 -8.50 -19.82 12.30
C SER A 158 -8.63 -18.60 13.20
N HIS A 159 -7.54 -18.13 13.79
CA HIS A 159 -7.49 -16.94 14.62
C HIS A 159 -7.86 -15.67 13.83
N LEU A 160 -7.29 -15.50 12.62
CA LEU A 160 -7.66 -14.40 11.72
C LEU A 160 -9.16 -14.38 11.42
N ASN A 161 -9.74 -15.53 11.09
CA ASN A 161 -11.18 -15.64 10.81
C ASN A 161 -12.02 -15.28 12.04
N LEU A 162 -11.62 -15.76 13.23
CA LEU A 162 -12.31 -15.46 14.49
C LEU A 162 -12.29 -13.95 14.79
N VAL A 163 -11.12 -13.33 14.71
CA VAL A 163 -10.90 -11.92 15.11
C VAL A 163 -11.53 -10.94 14.11
N THR A 164 -11.47 -11.25 12.82
CA THR A 164 -12.00 -10.35 11.77
C THR A 164 -13.44 -10.65 11.36
N GLY A 165 -14.02 -11.77 11.83
CA GLY A 165 -15.32 -12.26 11.34
C GLY A 165 -15.28 -12.82 9.92
N SER A 166 -14.09 -12.99 9.34
CA SER A 166 -13.89 -13.51 7.99
C SER A 166 -14.05 -15.04 7.91
N ARG A 167 -14.11 -15.57 6.67
CA ARG A 167 -14.26 -17.01 6.40
C ARG A 167 -13.24 -17.53 5.38
N TYR A 168 -11.98 -17.13 5.53
CA TYR A 168 -10.90 -17.59 4.64
C TYR A 168 -10.68 -19.10 4.76
N GLN A 169 -10.63 -19.77 3.60
CA GLN A 169 -10.44 -21.22 3.52
C GLN A 169 -8.96 -21.59 3.49
N VAL A 170 -8.64 -22.82 3.93
CA VAL A 170 -7.32 -23.43 3.82
C VAL A 170 -7.02 -23.69 2.34
N SER A 171 -6.41 -22.70 1.69
CA SER A 171 -6.06 -22.71 0.27
C SER A 171 -4.64 -22.19 0.10
N LYS A 172 -4.06 -22.38 -1.09
CA LYS A 172 -2.71 -21.88 -1.39
C LYS A 172 -2.59 -20.38 -1.11
N SER A 173 -3.54 -19.57 -1.59
CA SER A 173 -3.55 -18.12 -1.40
C SER A 173 -3.63 -17.69 0.07
N SER A 174 -4.30 -18.46 0.93
CA SER A 174 -4.41 -18.15 2.36
C SER A 174 -3.20 -18.62 3.16
N MET A 175 -2.63 -19.77 2.79
CA MET A 175 -1.64 -20.48 3.61
C MET A 175 -0.20 -20.15 3.26
N GLU A 176 0.11 -19.84 1.99
CA GLU A 176 1.48 -19.70 1.49
C GLU A 176 2.26 -18.62 2.24
N ASN A 177 1.67 -17.44 2.43
CA ASN A 177 2.34 -16.36 3.15
C ASN A 177 2.50 -16.67 4.65
N ILE A 178 1.52 -17.32 5.27
CA ILE A 178 1.56 -17.72 6.70
C ILE A 178 2.68 -18.73 6.93
N ARG A 179 2.70 -19.82 6.16
CA ARG A 179 3.74 -20.85 6.22
C ARG A 179 5.13 -20.26 5.96
N ALA A 180 5.23 -19.34 4.99
CA ALA A 180 6.49 -18.66 4.71
C ALA A 180 6.99 -17.81 5.89
N ARG A 181 6.12 -17.26 6.75
CA ARG A 181 6.56 -16.55 7.97
C ARG A 181 7.03 -17.55 9.03
N LEU A 182 6.30 -18.63 9.24
CA LEU A 182 6.65 -19.67 10.21
C LEU A 182 7.97 -20.38 9.85
N GLY A 183 8.27 -20.51 8.56
CA GLY A 183 9.56 -21.00 8.07
C GLY A 183 10.73 -20.00 8.19
N GLU A 184 10.45 -18.71 8.39
CA GLU A 184 11.44 -17.64 8.57
C GLU A 184 11.72 -17.33 10.06
N GLU A 185 11.46 -18.30 10.95
CA GLU A 185 11.68 -18.22 12.40
C GLU A 185 10.72 -17.28 13.16
N PHE A 186 9.60 -16.87 12.55
CA PHE A 186 8.53 -16.19 13.29
C PHE A 186 7.64 -17.20 14.00
N SER A 187 7.27 -16.89 15.24
CA SER A 187 6.41 -17.77 16.03
C SER A 187 4.94 -17.63 15.67
N LEU A 188 4.13 -18.62 16.03
CA LEU A 188 2.67 -18.54 15.95
C LEU A 188 2.12 -17.32 16.72
N GLU A 189 2.73 -16.99 17.86
CA GLU A 189 2.35 -15.85 18.70
C GLU A 189 2.60 -14.51 17.98
N ASP A 190 3.72 -14.38 17.27
CA ASP A 190 4.04 -13.18 16.48
C ASP A 190 2.99 -12.93 15.39
N LEU A 191 2.59 -14.00 14.70
CA LEU A 191 1.59 -13.92 13.64
C LEU A 191 0.21 -13.56 14.20
N ASN A 192 -0.20 -14.18 15.31
CA ASN A 192 -1.46 -13.84 15.97
C ASN A 192 -1.45 -12.40 16.51
N LEU A 193 -0.31 -11.94 17.02
CA LEU A 193 -0.16 -10.57 17.49
C LEU A 193 -0.32 -9.54 16.37
N VAL A 194 0.20 -9.83 15.17
CA VAL A 194 -0.01 -8.99 13.98
C VAL A 194 -1.49 -8.95 13.58
N VAL A 195 -2.19 -10.07 13.68
CA VAL A 195 -3.64 -10.14 13.42
C VAL A 195 -4.40 -9.26 14.40
N ASP A 196 -4.17 -9.43 15.71
CA ASP A 196 -4.81 -8.63 16.77
C ASP A 196 -4.59 -7.14 16.56
N TYR A 197 -3.33 -6.74 16.33
CA TYR A 197 -2.98 -5.35 16.09
C TYR A 197 -3.67 -4.78 14.85
N SER A 198 -3.71 -5.56 13.76
CA SER A 198 -4.29 -5.10 12.50
C SER A 198 -5.82 -4.95 12.62
N GLN A 199 -6.48 -5.87 13.32
CA GLN A 199 -7.90 -5.73 13.63
C GLN A 199 -8.16 -4.52 14.52
N ALA A 200 -7.37 -4.33 15.59
CA ALA A 200 -7.53 -3.17 16.47
C ALA A 200 -7.35 -1.84 15.71
N LYS A 201 -6.43 -1.81 14.74
CA LYS A 201 -6.11 -0.61 13.97
C LYS A 201 -7.13 -0.29 12.86
N TRP A 202 -7.66 -1.31 12.19
CA TRP A 202 -8.41 -1.14 10.94
C TRP A 202 -9.78 -1.82 10.92
N GLY A 203 -10.10 -2.67 11.88
CA GLY A 203 -11.36 -3.43 11.90
C GLY A 203 -12.62 -2.54 11.97
N HIS A 204 -12.51 -1.36 12.57
CA HIS A 204 -13.60 -0.38 12.67
C HIS A 204 -13.72 0.55 11.44
N ASP A 205 -12.72 0.57 10.57
CA ASP A 205 -12.74 1.35 9.33
C ASP A 205 -13.14 0.43 8.17
N ILE A 206 -14.35 0.60 7.64
CA ILE A 206 -14.92 -0.21 6.56
C ILE A 206 -13.97 -0.30 5.35
N LYS A 207 -13.28 0.80 5.00
CA LYS A 207 -12.37 0.82 3.84
C LYS A 207 -11.08 0.05 4.13
N MET A 208 -10.56 0.16 5.34
CA MET A 208 -9.29 -0.47 5.70
C MET A 208 -9.46 -1.95 6.08
N ALA A 209 -10.62 -2.32 6.64
CA ALA A 209 -10.97 -3.70 6.99
C ALA A 209 -10.91 -4.64 5.76
N GLU A 210 -11.16 -4.13 4.56
CA GLU A 210 -11.03 -4.89 3.31
C GLU A 210 -9.61 -5.47 3.12
N TYR A 211 -8.58 -4.83 3.68
CA TYR A 211 -7.19 -5.27 3.60
C TYR A 211 -6.79 -6.24 4.73
N LEU A 212 -7.70 -6.68 5.59
CA LEU A 212 -7.43 -7.70 6.61
C LEU A 212 -7.54 -9.10 6.01
N ARG A 213 -6.58 -9.44 5.15
CA ARG A 213 -6.49 -10.72 4.43
C ARG A 213 -5.16 -11.42 4.74
N PRO A 214 -5.08 -12.77 4.64
CA PRO A 214 -3.81 -13.47 4.82
C PRO A 214 -2.72 -12.96 3.89
N VAL A 215 -3.08 -12.69 2.63
CA VAL A 215 -2.12 -12.23 1.62
C VAL A 215 -1.52 -10.90 1.98
N THR A 216 -2.27 -9.94 2.52
CA THR A 216 -1.83 -8.57 2.80
C THR A 216 -1.08 -8.48 4.13
N LEU A 217 -1.58 -9.16 5.17
CA LEU A 217 -0.99 -9.12 6.51
C LEU A 217 0.37 -9.83 6.57
N PHE A 218 0.47 -10.98 5.91
CA PHE A 218 1.65 -11.84 5.98
C PHE A 218 2.61 -11.66 4.78
N GLN A 219 2.49 -10.55 4.02
CA GLN A 219 3.46 -10.25 2.96
C GLN A 219 4.86 -10.11 3.53
N ILE A 220 5.81 -10.78 2.91
CA ILE A 220 7.23 -10.76 3.29
C ILE A 220 7.83 -9.34 3.39
N SER A 221 7.32 -8.35 2.64
CA SER A 221 7.80 -6.96 2.70
C SER A 221 7.16 -6.11 3.80
N LYS A 222 5.99 -6.50 4.29
CA LYS A 222 5.19 -5.69 5.23
C LYS A 222 5.18 -6.28 6.63
N PHE A 223 5.23 -7.61 6.72
CA PHE A 223 5.12 -8.35 7.96
C PHE A 223 6.11 -7.88 9.05
N PRO A 224 7.42 -7.67 8.79
CA PRO A 224 8.32 -7.20 9.85
C PRO A 224 7.94 -5.83 10.43
N GLY A 225 7.41 -4.93 9.59
CA GLY A 225 6.94 -3.61 10.04
C GLY A 225 5.63 -3.70 10.83
N TYR A 226 4.74 -4.62 10.46
CA TYR A 226 3.54 -4.90 11.24
C TYR A 226 3.89 -5.52 12.59
N LEU A 227 4.79 -6.50 12.62
CA LEU A 227 5.23 -7.13 13.85
C LEU A 227 5.85 -6.10 14.80
N GLN A 228 6.77 -5.25 14.32
CA GLN A 228 7.35 -4.19 15.14
C GLN A 228 6.29 -3.25 15.73
N SER A 229 5.26 -2.89 14.96
CA SER A 229 4.17 -2.05 15.44
C SER A 229 3.29 -2.77 16.45
N ALA A 230 3.02 -4.06 16.21
CA ALA A 230 2.21 -4.91 17.06
C ALA A 230 2.91 -5.20 18.40
N THR A 231 4.23 -5.41 18.43
CA THR A 231 5.02 -5.55 19.66
C THR A 231 4.97 -4.27 20.50
N LYS A 232 5.09 -3.09 19.87
CA LYS A 232 4.95 -1.80 20.59
C LYS A 232 3.55 -1.61 21.14
N TRP A 233 2.53 -1.94 20.35
CA TRP A 233 1.13 -1.90 20.77
C TRP A 233 0.86 -2.86 21.93
N HIS A 234 1.43 -4.07 21.90
CA HIS A 234 1.33 -5.04 22.97
C HIS A 234 2.01 -4.55 24.26
N ALA A 235 3.23 -4.03 24.14
CA ALA A 235 3.98 -3.46 25.26
C ALA A 235 3.27 -2.24 25.89
N ALA A 236 2.48 -1.50 25.10
CA ALA A 236 1.64 -0.40 25.57
C ALA A 236 0.34 -0.86 26.27
N GLY A 237 0.13 -2.17 26.44
CA GLY A 237 -1.08 -2.72 27.07
C GLY A 237 -2.26 -2.87 26.13
N ARG A 238 -2.02 -3.01 24.82
CA ARG A 238 -3.04 -3.18 23.77
C ARG A 238 -4.12 -2.08 23.81
N PRO A 239 -3.74 -0.80 23.66
CA PRO A 239 -4.70 0.30 23.62
C PRO A 239 -5.70 0.11 22.47
N GLU A 240 -6.92 0.58 22.68
CA GLU A 240 -7.99 0.56 21.68
C GLU A 240 -7.81 1.73 20.69
N ASN A 241 -8.12 1.52 19.41
CA ASN A 241 -8.08 2.59 18.42
C ASN A 241 -9.46 3.24 18.32
N VAL A 242 -9.58 4.48 18.81
CA VAL A 242 -10.81 5.26 18.72
C VAL A 242 -10.53 6.53 17.93
N ASN A 243 -11.24 6.72 16.81
CA ASN A 243 -11.09 7.87 15.92
C ASN A 243 -9.63 8.13 15.45
N GLY A 244 -8.85 7.06 15.27
CA GLY A 244 -7.45 7.16 14.83
C GLY A 244 -6.44 7.40 15.96
N GLN A 245 -6.87 7.43 17.22
CA GLN A 245 -6.00 7.57 18.39
C GLN A 245 -5.98 6.28 19.22
N TRP A 246 -4.80 5.91 19.71
CA TRP A 246 -4.63 4.79 20.63
C TRP A 246 -4.93 5.24 22.05
N VAL A 247 -5.95 4.64 22.66
CA VAL A 247 -6.45 5.02 23.98
C VAL A 247 -6.36 3.81 24.89
N LYS A 248 -5.86 4.01 26.11
CA LYS A 248 -5.77 2.90 27.07
C LYS A 248 -7.17 2.41 27.45
N PRO A 249 -7.35 1.12 27.75
CA PRO A 249 -8.63 0.60 28.23
C PRO A 249 -9.14 1.42 29.42
N GLY A 250 -10.34 2.02 29.29
CA GLY A 250 -10.96 2.86 30.32
C GLY A 250 -10.59 4.35 30.29
N GLU A 251 -9.70 4.77 29.38
CA GLU A 251 -9.41 6.19 29.14
C GLU A 251 -10.32 6.70 28.01
N VAL A 252 -10.85 7.92 28.14
CA VAL A 252 -11.75 8.50 27.13
C VAL A 252 -10.88 9.16 26.05
N PRO A 253 -11.07 8.87 24.75
CA PRO A 253 -10.26 9.46 23.69
C PRO A 253 -10.28 10.98 23.78
N ALA A 254 -9.12 11.62 23.59
CA ALA A 254 -9.01 13.08 23.50
C ALA A 254 -9.61 13.64 22.18
N GLY A 255 -10.53 12.90 21.54
CA GLY A 255 -10.94 13.03 20.15
C GLY A 255 -12.45 13.04 19.90
N ASP A 256 -13.28 13.12 20.94
CA ASP A 256 -14.63 13.73 20.79
C ASP A 256 -14.59 15.22 21.16
N THR A 257 -13.50 15.87 20.77
CA THR A 257 -13.28 17.31 20.95
C THR A 257 -13.98 18.13 19.87
N THR A 258 -14.41 17.51 18.77
CA THR A 258 -15.14 18.19 17.70
C THR A 258 -16.46 18.77 18.19
N GLU A 259 -17.26 17.97 18.92
CA GLU A 259 -18.51 18.46 19.51
C GLU A 259 -18.22 19.56 20.55
N ARG A 260 -17.24 19.31 21.43
CA ARG A 260 -16.82 20.26 22.48
C ARG A 260 -16.36 21.60 21.92
N ASP A 261 -15.52 21.59 20.89
CA ASP A 261 -14.89 22.79 20.32
C ASP A 261 -15.88 23.53 19.40
N ALA A 262 -16.78 22.81 18.72
CA ALA A 262 -17.92 23.42 18.02
C ALA A 262 -18.93 24.06 18.99
N ALA A 263 -19.22 23.38 20.10
CA ALA A 263 -20.07 23.91 21.17
C ALA A 263 -19.43 25.13 21.85
N TYR A 264 -18.12 25.13 22.11
CA TYR A 264 -17.42 26.29 22.66
C TYR A 264 -17.56 27.52 21.75
N ARG A 265 -17.33 27.35 20.44
CA ARG A 265 -17.48 28.44 19.45
C ARG A 265 -18.91 28.98 19.41
N ARG A 266 -19.93 28.11 19.46
CA ARG A 266 -21.34 28.51 19.54
C ARG A 266 -21.63 29.27 20.84
N TYR A 267 -21.19 28.74 21.98
CA TYR A 267 -21.38 29.34 23.29
C TYR A 267 -20.74 30.72 23.42
N MET A 268 -19.52 30.90 22.90
CA MET A 268 -18.78 32.17 22.94
C MET A 268 -19.31 33.20 21.94
N SER A 269 -19.71 32.77 20.73
CA SER A 269 -20.29 33.69 19.74
C SER A 269 -21.72 34.13 20.07
N GLY A 270 -22.44 33.37 20.91
CA GLY A 270 -23.84 33.66 21.24
C GLY A 270 -24.81 33.38 20.08
N THR A 271 -24.34 32.74 19.02
CA THR A 271 -25.15 32.44 17.83
C THR A 271 -26.11 31.28 18.11
N ILE A 272 -27.39 31.47 17.82
CA ILE A 272 -28.41 30.42 17.92
C ILE A 272 -28.20 29.44 16.76
N SER A 273 -27.91 28.17 17.07
CA SER A 273 -27.75 27.11 16.07
C SER A 273 -29.10 26.66 15.53
N GLN A 274 -29.13 26.26 14.26
CA GLN A 274 -30.29 25.57 13.66
C GLN A 274 -30.35 24.07 14.01
N THR A 275 -29.25 23.49 14.48
CA THR A 275 -29.19 22.10 14.94
C THR A 275 -29.50 22.00 16.42
N LYS A 276 -30.33 21.02 16.80
CA LYS A 276 -30.71 20.74 18.19
C LYS A 276 -29.45 20.35 19.00
N PRO A 277 -29.08 21.10 20.06
CA PRO A 277 -27.91 20.78 20.88
C PRO A 277 -28.07 19.46 21.61
N SER A 278 -26.98 18.67 21.69
CA SER A 278 -26.90 17.44 22.49
C SER A 278 -27.21 17.72 23.96
N GLU A 279 -27.72 16.72 24.69
CA GLU A 279 -28.00 16.86 26.13
C GLU A 279 -26.73 17.17 26.94
N LEU A 280 -25.59 16.62 26.53
CA LEU A 280 -24.29 16.94 27.11
C LEU A 280 -23.94 18.42 26.88
N GLU A 281 -24.07 18.91 25.65
CA GLU A 281 -23.83 20.31 25.31
C GLU A 281 -24.70 21.26 26.14
N GLN A 282 -26.00 20.94 26.33
CA GLN A 282 -26.91 21.76 27.12
C GLN A 282 -26.47 21.84 28.59
N ARG A 283 -26.04 20.73 29.19
CA ARG A 283 -25.52 20.68 30.56
C ARG A 283 -24.24 21.50 30.69
N VAL A 284 -23.31 21.38 29.73
CA VAL A 284 -22.07 22.14 29.70
C VAL A 284 -22.34 23.64 29.55
N CYS A 285 -23.23 24.05 28.64
CA CYS A 285 -23.56 25.47 28.44
C CYS A 285 -24.16 26.11 29.69
N LYS A 286 -25.03 25.40 30.41
CA LYS A 286 -25.58 25.85 31.70
C LYS A 286 -24.46 26.02 32.73
N ALA A 287 -23.60 25.02 32.91
CA ALA A 287 -22.48 25.07 33.85
C ALA A 287 -21.46 26.18 33.50
N ALA A 288 -21.16 26.38 32.22
CA ALA A 288 -20.30 27.45 31.72
C ALA A 288 -20.91 28.85 31.97
N SER A 289 -22.24 28.98 31.91
CA SER A 289 -22.95 30.22 32.22
C SER A 289 -22.83 30.56 33.70
N THR A 290 -23.06 29.58 34.58
CA THR A 290 -22.88 29.74 36.03
C THR A 290 -21.43 30.09 36.40
N ALA A 291 -20.45 29.54 35.68
CA ALA A 291 -19.04 29.85 35.86
C ALA A 291 -18.60 31.21 35.27
N ASN A 292 -19.53 32.02 34.73
CA ASN A 292 -19.25 33.30 34.08
C ASN A 292 -18.16 33.22 32.99
N LEU A 293 -18.13 32.11 32.25
CA LEU A 293 -17.02 31.78 31.35
C LEU A 293 -16.80 32.82 30.23
N ARG A 294 -17.86 33.49 29.75
CA ARG A 294 -17.78 34.56 28.73
C ARG A 294 -17.00 35.80 29.19
N LYS A 295 -16.89 36.01 30.51
CA LYS A 295 -16.18 37.17 31.10
C LYS A 295 -14.73 36.83 31.46
N GLN A 296 -14.33 35.57 31.34
CA GLN A 296 -12.96 35.13 31.60
C GLN A 296 -12.03 35.47 30.43
N ARG A 297 -10.74 35.58 30.71
CA ARG A 297 -9.72 35.73 29.66
C ARG A 297 -9.76 34.53 28.71
N PRO A 298 -9.59 34.73 27.38
CA PRO A 298 -9.75 33.66 26.38
C PRO A 298 -8.94 32.38 26.69
N GLU A 299 -7.68 32.54 27.07
CA GLU A 299 -6.78 31.43 27.43
C GLU A 299 -7.31 30.57 28.59
N PHE A 300 -7.86 31.23 29.61
CA PHE A 300 -8.43 30.54 30.79
C PHE A 300 -9.83 30.00 30.49
N ALA A 301 -10.59 30.65 29.61
CA ALA A 301 -11.93 30.23 29.22
C ALA A 301 -11.91 28.89 28.47
N ILE A 302 -10.94 28.66 27.58
CA ILE A 302 -10.78 27.38 26.86
C ILE A 302 -10.44 26.26 27.85
N SER A 303 -9.45 26.48 28.72
CA SER A 303 -9.04 25.48 29.72
C SER A 303 -10.21 25.13 30.66
N ARG A 304 -10.95 26.14 31.13
CA ARG A 304 -12.10 25.96 32.01
C ARG A 304 -13.29 25.31 31.28
N TRP A 305 -13.52 25.60 30.00
CA TRP A 305 -14.51 24.90 29.17
C TRP A 305 -14.22 23.40 29.10
N ASN A 306 -12.96 23.05 28.81
CA ASN A 306 -12.54 21.65 28.71
C ASN A 306 -12.74 20.88 30.02
N ALA A 307 -12.46 21.53 31.16
CA ALA A 307 -12.70 20.96 32.48
C ALA A 307 -14.20 20.71 32.74
N ILE A 308 -15.06 21.69 32.43
CA ILE A 308 -16.52 21.57 32.60
C ILE A 308 -17.07 20.46 31.68
N TRP A 309 -16.62 20.40 30.43
CA TRP A 309 -17.03 19.35 29.49
C TRP A 309 -16.72 17.96 30.03
N LYS A 310 -15.50 17.76 30.54
CA LYS A 310 -15.07 16.49 31.15
C LYS A 310 -15.93 16.12 32.37
N GLU A 311 -16.18 17.08 33.26
CA GLU A 311 -17.00 16.85 34.46
C GLU A 311 -18.44 16.45 34.11
N GLN A 312 -19.07 17.13 33.14
CA GLN A 312 -20.45 16.84 32.75
C GLN A 312 -20.57 15.53 31.97
N ALA A 313 -19.57 15.17 31.16
CA ALA A 313 -19.54 13.88 30.46
C ALA A 313 -19.44 12.72 31.46
N GLN A 314 -18.60 12.84 32.49
CA GLN A 314 -18.47 11.83 33.53
C GLN A 314 -19.75 11.67 34.37
N ARG A 315 -20.45 12.76 34.67
CA ARG A 315 -21.76 12.72 35.36
C ARG A 315 -22.86 12.08 34.52
N GLY A 316 -22.78 12.16 33.19
CA GLY A 316 -23.70 11.49 32.27
C GLY A 316 -23.62 9.97 32.36
N ASN A 317 -22.41 9.42 32.31
CA ASN A 317 -22.21 7.97 32.32
C ASN A 317 -22.52 7.31 33.67
N GLN A 318 -22.48 8.05 34.78
CA GLN A 318 -22.85 7.51 36.10
C GLN A 318 -24.37 7.42 36.33
N GLY A 319 -25.17 8.16 35.56
CA GLY A 319 -26.63 8.14 35.66
C GLY A 319 -27.30 7.02 34.86
N GLU A 320 -26.56 6.33 33.98
CA GLU A 320 -27.07 5.25 33.12
C GLU A 320 -26.79 3.86 33.70
N ALA A 321 -26.05 3.78 34.81
CA ALA A 321 -25.67 2.55 35.51
C ALA A 321 -26.39 2.36 36.86
N ALA A 322 -27.46 3.11 37.12
CA ALA A 322 -28.24 3.06 38.36
C ALA A 322 -29.71 2.70 38.10
#